data_AF-A0A7X4IKC8-F1
#
_entry.id   AF-A0A7X4IKC8-F1
#
_cell.length_a   1.000
_cell.length_b   1.000
_cell.length_c   1.000
_cell.angle_alpha   90.00
_cell.angle_beta   90.00
_cell.angle_gamma   90.00
#
_symmetry.space_group_name_H-M   'P 1'
#
loop_
_entity.id
_entity.type
_entity.pdbx_description
1 polymer ?
#
loop_
_entity_poly.entity_id
_entity_poly.type
_entity_poly.pdbx_seq_one_letter_code
_entity_poly.pdbx_strand_id
1 'polypeptide(L)'
;MGIAMVNRYYQGLSEFHCYATRVTTGSMRLWVGTLERDMHKPANARVRLCDGSGRQVRVRLIRRADWERPFPAVSQDRFCKSFTFKGLRPGRMYRAYFERWRADVKAWEILRSASIRTLPKRLPLSASHAKPFTIALGSCHWPDHDGGRVGTAYRGLYDHPRDPHDSPDTFSHPRGKQVLSGWKSRRVNRYLNKTRDGSMYDIAHKTSWRQWVYPGTRTREYFLTITFSRHGHGSGIRMTVKGWLVRDVDLDERRKRILTQRAFRFSRKLT
;
A
#
# COMPACT_ATOMS: atom_id res chain seq x y z
N MET A 1 -2.34 10.42 3.84
CA MET A 1 -1.12 9.70 4.28
C MET A 1 -1.20 8.31 3.67
N GLY A 2 -0.18 7.90 2.91
CA GLY A 2 -0.18 6.62 2.20
C GLY A 2 0.87 5.66 2.77
N ILE A 3 0.51 4.38 2.83
CA ILE A 3 1.37 3.25 3.20
C ILE A 3 1.65 2.50 1.91
N ALA A 4 2.89 2.52 1.41
CA ALA A 4 3.26 1.70 0.26
C ALA A 4 3.08 0.21 0.61
N MET A 5 2.31 -0.54 -0.19
CA MET A 5 2.14 -1.97 0.03
C MET A 5 3.38 -2.73 -0.43
N VAL A 6 3.75 -3.71 0.39
CA VAL A 6 4.80 -4.69 0.13
C VAL A 6 4.24 -5.74 -0.80
N ASN A 7 4.90 -5.92 -1.93
CA ASN A 7 4.60 -6.98 -2.87
C ASN A 7 5.23 -8.28 -2.34
N ARG A 8 4.44 -9.18 -1.73
CA ARG A 8 4.86 -10.56 -1.42
C ARG A 8 4.56 -11.40 -2.66
N TYR A 9 5.58 -11.78 -3.42
CA TYR A 9 5.46 -12.90 -4.36
C TYR A 9 6.02 -14.17 -3.71
N TYR A 10 5.22 -15.22 -3.69
CA TYR A 10 5.67 -16.56 -3.36
C TYR A 10 6.45 -17.09 -4.56
N GLN A 11 7.78 -17.04 -4.48
CA GLN A 11 8.76 -17.93 -5.10
C GLN A 11 10.15 -17.38 -4.73
N GLY A 12 10.70 -17.87 -3.62
CA GLY A 12 12.08 -17.56 -3.18
C GLY A 12 12.32 -16.17 -2.55
N LEU A 13 11.30 -15.52 -2.01
CA LEU A 13 11.44 -14.14 -1.54
C LEU A 13 11.92 -14.04 -0.10
N SER A 14 13.07 -13.38 0.06
CA SER A 14 13.58 -12.83 1.31
C SER A 14 12.46 -12.43 2.30
N GLU A 15 12.54 -12.94 3.52
CA GLU A 15 11.63 -12.67 4.65
C GLU A 15 11.74 -11.21 5.17
N PHE A 16 12.46 -10.37 4.43
CA PHE A 16 12.66 -8.97 4.72
C PHE A 16 11.61 -8.10 4.02
N HIS A 17 11.19 -7.03 4.69
CA HIS A 17 10.31 -6.03 4.13
C HIS A 17 11.01 -4.68 4.03
N CYS A 18 10.56 -3.89 3.05
CA CYS A 18 10.91 -2.49 2.86
C CYS A 18 9.68 -1.77 2.33
N TYR A 19 9.19 -0.75 3.05
CA TYR A 19 8.03 0.02 2.61
C TYR A 19 7.99 1.42 3.23
N ALA A 20 7.31 2.35 2.57
CA ALA A 20 7.04 3.67 3.12
C ALA A 20 5.79 3.65 4.00
N THR A 21 5.90 4.23 5.19
CA THR A 21 4.80 4.37 6.16
C THR A 21 4.23 5.78 6.21
N ARG A 22 5.02 6.79 5.83
CA ARG A 22 4.60 8.19 5.76
C ARG A 22 5.25 8.86 4.57
N VAL A 23 4.45 9.40 3.65
CA VAL A 23 4.95 10.14 2.49
C VAL A 23 4.34 11.53 2.49
N THR A 24 5.18 12.55 2.30
CA THR A 24 4.78 13.94 2.16
C THR A 24 5.27 14.48 0.81
N THR A 25 5.11 15.78 0.57
CA THR A 25 5.68 16.44 -0.62
C THR A 25 7.21 16.46 -0.59
N GLY A 26 7.82 16.57 0.59
CA GLY A 26 9.27 16.75 0.74
C GLY A 26 9.99 15.66 1.54
N SER A 27 9.29 14.63 1.98
CA SER A 27 9.86 13.59 2.82
C SER A 27 9.16 12.25 2.68
N MET A 28 9.86 11.18 3.07
CA MET A 28 9.27 9.87 3.31
C MET A 28 9.88 9.20 4.54
N ARG A 29 9.07 8.49 5.32
CA ARG A 29 9.50 7.56 6.36
C ARG A 29 9.46 6.15 5.78
N LEU A 30 10.59 5.46 5.83
CA LEU A 30 10.69 4.04 5.47
C LEU A 30 10.73 3.19 6.73
N TRP A 31 10.20 1.99 6.60
CA TRP A 31 10.35 0.87 7.53
C TRP A 31 11.06 -0.25 6.79
N VAL A 32 12.09 -0.83 7.41
CA VAL A 32 12.77 -2.04 6.94
C VAL A 32 12.95 -3.03 8.08
N GLY A 33 13.02 -4.32 7.77
CA GLY A 33 13.18 -5.36 8.79
C GLY A 33 12.45 -6.64 8.42
N THR A 34 12.11 -7.43 9.42
CA THR A 34 11.36 -8.68 9.27
C THR A 34 10.42 -8.88 10.45
N LEU A 35 9.30 -9.57 10.20
CA LEU A 35 8.39 -10.05 11.22
C LEU A 35 8.48 -11.57 11.41
N GLU A 36 9.30 -12.25 10.61
CA GLU A 36 9.55 -13.68 10.74
C GLU A 36 10.47 -13.95 11.92
N ARG A 37 10.32 -15.14 12.54
CA ARG A 37 11.03 -15.49 13.78
C ARG A 37 12.42 -16.07 13.53
N ASP A 38 12.67 -16.64 12.37
CA ASP A 38 13.89 -17.42 12.13
C ASP A 38 14.96 -16.63 11.35
N MET A 39 14.80 -15.30 11.31
CA MET A 39 15.67 -14.41 10.58
C MET A 39 16.74 -13.78 11.47
N HIS A 40 17.97 -13.80 10.97
CA HIS A 40 19.09 -13.14 11.65
C HIS A 40 19.22 -11.67 11.28
N LYS A 41 19.46 -10.83 12.30
CA LYS A 41 19.81 -9.41 12.15
C LYS A 41 21.09 -9.28 11.31
N PRO A 42 21.05 -8.61 10.15
CA PRO A 42 22.27 -8.32 9.41
C PRO A 42 23.18 -7.44 10.27
N ALA A 43 24.47 -7.80 10.37
CA ALA A 43 25.46 -7.02 11.11
C ALA A 43 25.68 -5.64 10.47
N ASN A 44 25.72 -5.63 9.14
CA ASN A 44 25.86 -4.45 8.30
C ASN A 44 24.75 -4.46 7.25
N ALA A 45 23.83 -3.51 7.37
CA ALA A 45 22.78 -3.28 6.40
C ALA A 45 22.77 -1.80 5.97
N ARG A 46 22.09 -1.52 4.87
CA ARG A 46 21.82 -0.15 4.47
C ARG A 46 20.51 -0.04 3.73
N VAL A 47 20.00 1.19 3.69
CA VAL A 47 18.98 1.57 2.73
C VAL A 47 19.52 2.63 1.80
N ARG A 48 19.59 2.27 0.53
CA ARG A 48 20.00 3.12 -0.58
C ARG A 48 18.75 3.66 -1.28
N LEU A 49 18.64 4.98 -1.36
CA LEU A 49 17.54 5.66 -2.04
C LEU A 49 18.04 6.20 -3.38
N CYS A 50 17.37 5.83 -4.46
CA CYS A 50 17.62 6.32 -5.81
C CYS A 50 16.45 7.17 -6.32
N ASP A 51 16.74 8.17 -7.16
CA ASP A 51 15.71 8.89 -7.91
C ASP A 51 15.19 8.07 -9.11
N GLY A 52 14.23 8.61 -9.86
CA GLY A 52 13.62 7.93 -11.01
C GLY A 52 14.59 7.62 -12.16
N SER A 53 15.79 8.19 -12.19
CA SER A 53 16.84 7.85 -13.16
C SER A 53 17.73 6.68 -12.70
N GLY A 54 17.53 6.20 -11.47
CA GLY A 54 18.39 5.19 -10.84
C GLY A 54 19.58 5.79 -10.08
N ARG A 55 19.84 7.10 -10.21
CA ARG A 55 20.92 7.78 -9.49
C ARG A 55 20.67 7.75 -7.98
N GLN A 56 21.70 7.34 -7.22
CA GLN A 56 21.68 7.38 -5.76
C GLN A 56 21.58 8.82 -5.24
N VAL A 57 20.57 9.09 -4.41
CA VAL A 57 20.37 10.40 -3.78
C VAL A 57 20.76 10.41 -2.29
N ARG A 58 20.56 9.29 -1.59
CA ARG A 58 20.84 9.16 -0.15
C ARG A 58 21.14 7.70 0.21
N VAL A 59 21.91 7.51 1.28
CA VAL A 59 22.15 6.21 1.92
C VAL A 59 21.98 6.35 3.42
N ARG A 60 21.37 5.35 4.07
CA ARG A 60 21.34 5.19 5.52
C ARG A 60 21.96 3.85 5.89
N LEU A 61 23.05 3.88 6.64
CA LEU A 61 23.64 2.68 7.21
C LEU A 61 22.81 2.22 8.41
N ILE A 62 22.77 0.91 8.63
CA ILE A 62 22.11 0.25 9.75
C ILE A 62 23.11 -0.76 10.30
N ARG A 63 23.56 -0.52 11.53
CA ARG A 63 24.43 -1.42 12.29
C ARG A 63 23.59 -2.32 13.16
N ARG A 64 24.21 -3.38 13.68
CA ARG A 64 23.53 -4.35 14.56
C ARG A 64 22.79 -3.71 15.74
N ALA A 65 23.38 -2.69 16.36
CA ALA A 65 22.80 -1.98 17.51
C ALA A 65 21.63 -1.04 17.13
N ASP A 66 21.48 -0.71 15.84
CA ASP A 66 20.40 0.18 15.39
C ASP A 66 19.05 -0.53 15.30
N TRP A 67 19.04 -1.87 15.29
CA TRP A 67 17.84 -2.68 15.15
C TRP A 67 16.93 -2.56 16.37
N GLU A 68 15.67 -2.23 16.11
CA GLU A 68 14.62 -2.08 17.11
C GLU A 68 13.69 -3.30 17.08
N ARG A 69 13.07 -3.64 18.22
CA ARG A 69 12.00 -4.64 18.25
C ARG A 69 10.71 -4.00 17.72
N PRO A 70 9.98 -4.64 16.78
CA PRO A 70 8.75 -4.07 16.25
C PRO A 70 7.61 -4.07 17.28
N PHE A 71 7.65 -5.00 18.25
CA PHE A 71 6.64 -5.13 19.30
C PHE A 71 7.34 -5.41 20.65
N PRO A 72 6.94 -4.74 21.75
CA PRO A 72 7.56 -4.95 23.07
C PRO A 72 7.44 -6.39 23.58
N ALA A 73 6.30 -7.05 23.31
CA ALA A 73 5.91 -8.34 23.87
C ALA A 73 6.27 -9.57 23.00
N VAL A 74 7.02 -9.39 21.92
CA VAL A 74 7.37 -10.49 20.99
C VAL A 74 8.86 -10.80 21.05
N SER A 75 9.25 -12.06 20.75
CA SER A 75 10.62 -12.58 20.84
C SER A 75 11.67 -11.71 20.15
N GLN A 76 12.93 -11.87 20.58
CA GLN A 76 14.07 -11.02 20.20
C GLN A 76 14.46 -11.09 18.71
N ASP A 77 13.87 -12.05 17.99
CA ASP A 77 14.26 -12.44 16.63
C ASP A 77 13.59 -11.57 15.56
N ARG A 78 12.50 -10.89 15.92
CA ARG A 78 11.89 -9.88 15.05
C ARG A 78 12.60 -8.54 15.22
N PHE A 79 12.89 -7.89 14.10
CA PHE A 79 13.59 -6.61 14.13
C PHE A 79 13.15 -5.68 13.01
N CYS A 80 13.26 -4.39 13.28
CA CYS A 80 13.00 -3.36 12.32
C CYS A 80 13.87 -2.13 12.54
N LYS A 81 13.91 -1.29 11.52
CA LYS A 81 14.39 0.08 11.63
C LYS A 81 13.49 0.99 10.83
N SER A 82 13.18 2.15 11.41
CA SER A 82 12.53 3.24 10.71
C SER A 82 13.45 4.45 10.59
N PHE A 83 13.43 5.13 9.45
CA PHE A 83 14.09 6.43 9.31
C PHE A 83 13.35 7.28 8.30
N THR A 84 13.61 8.59 8.35
CA THR A 84 12.99 9.57 7.46
C THR A 84 14.03 10.18 6.52
N PHE A 85 13.74 10.15 5.23
CA PHE A 85 14.43 10.96 4.22
C PHE A 85 13.68 12.29 4.07
N LYS A 86 14.40 13.40 4.27
CA LYS A 86 13.89 14.77 4.11
C LYS A 86 14.53 15.42 2.88
N GLY A 87 13.97 16.55 2.43
CA GLY A 87 14.49 17.32 1.29
C GLY A 87 14.28 16.63 -0.06
N LEU A 88 13.26 15.78 -0.16
CA LEU A 88 12.90 15.12 -1.41
C LEU A 88 12.11 16.08 -2.31
N ARG A 89 12.19 15.85 -3.63
CA ARG A 89 11.44 16.65 -4.60
C ARG A 89 9.98 16.18 -4.64
N PRO A 90 8.99 17.07 -4.65
CA PRO A 90 7.57 16.70 -4.74
C PRO A 90 7.20 16.02 -6.06
N GLY A 91 6.23 15.09 -6.00
CA GLY A 91 5.69 14.38 -7.17
C GLY A 91 6.68 13.43 -7.86
N ARG A 92 7.86 13.18 -7.27
CA ARG A 92 8.93 12.40 -7.88
C ARG A 92 8.91 10.96 -7.39
N MET A 93 9.18 10.05 -8.33
CA MET A 93 9.39 8.63 -8.04
C MET A 93 10.79 8.43 -7.47
N TYR A 94 10.86 7.60 -6.43
CA TYR A 94 12.08 7.13 -5.81
C TYR A 94 12.01 5.61 -5.67
N ARG A 95 13.18 4.97 -5.70
CA ARG A 95 13.31 3.55 -5.39
C ARG A 95 14.24 3.37 -4.20
N ALA A 96 13.75 2.72 -3.16
CA ALA A 96 14.52 2.34 -1.99
C ALA A 96 14.98 0.89 -2.13
N TYR A 97 16.24 0.64 -1.84
CA TYR A 97 16.84 -0.69 -1.79
C TYR A 97 17.32 -0.96 -0.38
N PHE A 98 16.74 -1.96 0.27
CA PHE A 98 17.22 -2.51 1.52
C PHE A 98 18.23 -3.61 1.22
N GLU A 99 19.46 -3.43 1.69
CA GLU A 99 20.61 -4.23 1.30
C GLU A 99 21.37 -4.71 2.54
N ARG A 100 21.94 -5.91 2.48
CA ARG A 100 22.92 -6.39 3.46
C ARG A 100 24.30 -6.50 2.83
N TRP A 101 25.34 -6.30 3.63
CA TRP A 101 26.70 -6.64 3.22
C TRP A 101 26.91 -8.15 3.34
N ARG A 102 27.46 -8.75 2.28
CA ARG A 102 27.89 -10.15 2.22
C ARG A 102 29.42 -10.18 2.22
N ALA A 103 30.01 -10.66 3.31
CA ALA A 103 31.46 -10.70 3.48
C ALA A 103 32.14 -11.72 2.57
N ASP A 104 31.45 -12.84 2.31
CA ASP A 104 31.87 -13.93 1.44
C ASP A 104 32.08 -13.49 -0.01
N VAL A 105 31.17 -12.70 -0.56
CA VAL A 105 31.26 -12.16 -1.93
C VAL A 105 31.72 -10.69 -1.98
N LYS A 106 32.07 -10.11 -0.83
CA LYS A 106 32.44 -8.69 -0.67
C LYS A 106 31.52 -7.73 -1.43
N ALA A 107 30.20 -7.95 -1.33
CA ALA A 107 29.21 -7.20 -2.09
C ALA A 107 27.96 -6.89 -1.28
N TRP A 108 27.19 -5.90 -1.76
CA TRP A 108 25.86 -5.60 -1.23
C TRP A 108 24.81 -6.47 -1.92
N GLU A 109 24.08 -7.26 -1.14
CA GLU A 109 22.96 -8.06 -1.59
C GLU A 109 21.65 -7.30 -1.37
N ILE A 110 20.84 -7.19 -2.41
CA ILE A 110 19.50 -6.59 -2.30
C ILE A 110 18.58 -7.58 -1.59
N LEU A 111 18.19 -7.24 -0.36
CA LEU A 111 17.19 -7.98 0.39
C LEU A 111 15.79 -7.62 -0.10
N ARG A 112 15.50 -6.33 -0.27
CA ARG A 112 14.19 -5.88 -0.75
C ARG A 112 14.27 -4.53 -1.43
N SER A 113 13.28 -4.23 -2.26
CA SER A 113 13.09 -2.88 -2.79
C SER A 113 11.66 -2.39 -2.65
N ALA A 114 11.49 -1.07 -2.68
CA ALA A 114 10.20 -0.40 -2.72
C ALA A 114 10.26 0.77 -3.69
N SER A 115 9.18 0.98 -4.45
CA SER A 115 9.01 2.16 -5.29
C SER A 115 8.01 3.10 -4.62
N ILE A 116 8.37 4.37 -4.48
CA ILE A 116 7.60 5.37 -3.71
C ILE A 116 7.60 6.69 -4.46
N ARG A 117 6.42 7.27 -4.69
CA ARG A 117 6.28 8.63 -5.21
C ARG A 117 5.99 9.60 -4.07
N THR A 118 6.75 10.69 -3.95
CA THR A 118 6.41 11.79 -3.03
C THR A 118 5.13 12.48 -3.47
N LEU A 119 4.40 13.10 -2.52
CA LEU A 119 3.17 13.80 -2.86
C LEU A 119 3.46 14.99 -3.79
N PRO A 120 2.59 15.28 -4.77
CA PRO A 120 2.76 16.47 -5.60
C PRO A 120 2.49 17.74 -4.78
N LYS A 121 3.11 18.87 -5.14
CA LYS A 121 2.81 20.17 -4.48
C LYS A 121 1.35 20.58 -4.62
N ARG A 122 0.72 20.21 -5.75
CA ARG A 122 -0.66 20.52 -6.10
C ARG A 122 -1.23 19.33 -6.86
N LEU A 123 -2.54 19.10 -6.72
CA LEU A 123 -3.22 18.10 -7.54
C LEU A 123 -3.20 18.53 -9.02
N PRO A 124 -3.05 17.58 -9.95
CA PRO A 124 -3.10 17.84 -11.38
C PRO A 124 -4.47 18.37 -11.79
N LEU A 125 -4.51 19.28 -12.77
CA LEU A 125 -5.75 19.80 -13.34
C LEU A 125 -6.47 18.71 -14.14
N SER A 126 -7.75 18.46 -13.88
CA SER A 126 -8.52 17.46 -14.62
C SER A 126 -8.56 17.74 -16.12
N ALA A 127 -8.47 19.01 -16.53
CA ALA A 127 -8.48 19.42 -17.94
C ALA A 127 -7.12 19.27 -18.65
N SER A 128 -6.02 19.08 -17.89
CA SER A 128 -4.67 19.11 -18.46
C SER A 128 -4.20 17.79 -19.07
N HIS A 129 -5.06 16.76 -19.14
CA HIS A 129 -4.68 15.37 -19.45
C HIS A 129 -3.57 14.77 -18.56
N ALA A 130 -3.06 15.51 -17.57
CA ALA A 130 -2.07 15.04 -16.64
C ALA A 130 -2.64 13.91 -15.78
N LYS A 131 -1.80 12.91 -15.48
CA LYS A 131 -2.18 11.78 -14.64
C LYS A 131 -2.73 12.27 -13.29
N PRO A 132 -3.96 11.88 -12.90
CA PRO A 132 -4.52 12.22 -11.60
C PRO A 132 -3.68 11.59 -10.49
N PHE A 133 -3.77 12.15 -9.27
CA PHE A 133 -3.14 11.53 -8.11
C PHE A 133 -3.99 10.33 -7.66
N THR A 134 -3.45 9.13 -7.73
CA THR A 134 -4.20 7.89 -7.47
C THR A 134 -3.73 7.23 -6.18
N ILE A 135 -4.67 6.98 -5.26
CA ILE A 135 -4.44 6.19 -4.05
C ILE A 135 -5.11 4.83 -4.22
N ALA A 136 -4.39 3.77 -3.90
CA ALA A 136 -4.93 2.44 -3.80
C ALA A 136 -5.25 2.06 -2.35
N LEU A 137 -6.42 1.49 -2.11
CA LEU A 137 -6.87 0.95 -0.84
C LEU A 137 -7.11 -0.54 -1.00
N GLY A 138 -6.42 -1.34 -0.18
CA GLY A 138 -6.65 -2.76 -0.04
C GLY A 138 -6.95 -3.10 1.41
N SER A 139 -7.80 -4.08 1.65
CA SER A 139 -8.04 -4.64 2.98
C SER A 139 -7.84 -6.15 2.97
N CYS A 140 -7.28 -6.68 4.05
CA CYS A 140 -7.28 -8.11 4.37
C CYS A 140 -6.53 -9.02 3.39
N HIS A 141 -5.29 -8.66 3.07
CA HIS A 141 -4.38 -9.56 2.37
C HIS A 141 -3.82 -10.63 3.34
N TRP A 142 -4.12 -11.90 3.10
CA TRP A 142 -3.53 -13.05 3.81
C TRP A 142 -2.92 -14.04 2.80
N PRO A 143 -1.61 -13.92 2.51
CA PRO A 143 -0.89 -14.74 1.53
C PRO A 143 -1.11 -16.25 1.69
N ASP A 144 -1.06 -16.75 2.92
CA ASP A 144 -1.13 -18.19 3.20
C ASP A 144 -2.51 -18.76 2.83
N HIS A 145 -3.53 -17.91 2.82
CA HIS A 145 -4.90 -18.30 2.51
C HIS A 145 -5.26 -18.09 1.02
N ASP A 146 -4.69 -17.09 0.36
CA ASP A 146 -5.00 -16.78 -1.04
C ASP A 146 -3.93 -17.27 -2.03
N GLY A 147 -2.83 -17.85 -1.55
CA GLY A 147 -1.69 -18.25 -2.36
C GLY A 147 -0.96 -17.05 -2.98
N GLY A 148 -1.08 -15.86 -2.38
CA GLY A 148 -0.52 -14.61 -2.88
C GLY A 148 -1.30 -13.97 -4.04
N ARG A 149 -2.45 -14.51 -4.45
CA ARG A 149 -3.24 -14.04 -5.60
C ARG A 149 -3.60 -12.55 -5.52
N VAL A 150 -3.95 -12.05 -4.34
CA VAL A 150 -4.32 -10.64 -4.13
C VAL A 150 -3.09 -9.75 -4.23
N GLY A 151 -1.95 -10.20 -3.71
CA GLY A 151 -0.67 -9.53 -3.88
C GLY A 151 -0.29 -9.41 -5.36
N THR A 152 -0.46 -10.50 -6.12
CA THR A 152 -0.27 -10.53 -7.57
C THR A 152 -1.21 -9.58 -8.30
N ALA A 153 -2.48 -9.48 -7.88
CA ALA A 153 -3.42 -8.53 -8.47
C ALA A 153 -3.01 -7.08 -8.19
N TYR A 154 -2.61 -6.76 -6.96
CA TYR A 154 -2.08 -5.43 -6.61
C TYR A 154 -0.84 -5.08 -7.41
N ARG A 155 0.03 -6.06 -7.64
CA ARG A 155 1.19 -5.94 -8.51
C ARG A 155 0.78 -5.64 -9.94
N GLY A 156 -0.14 -6.42 -10.51
CA GLY A 156 -0.61 -6.24 -11.88
C GLY A 156 -1.17 -4.83 -12.10
N LEU A 157 -1.94 -4.30 -11.14
CA LEU A 157 -2.42 -2.91 -11.17
C LEU A 157 -1.31 -1.86 -11.16
N TYR A 158 -0.18 -2.16 -10.52
CA TYR A 158 0.95 -1.24 -10.44
C TYR A 158 1.89 -1.33 -11.64
N ASP A 159 2.29 -2.56 -12.00
CA ASP A 159 3.28 -2.86 -13.05
C ASP A 159 2.67 -2.79 -14.45
N HIS A 160 1.40 -3.21 -14.60
CA HIS A 160 0.69 -3.34 -15.88
C HIS A 160 -0.71 -2.73 -15.82
N PRO A 161 -0.81 -1.41 -15.52
CA PRO A 161 -2.10 -0.76 -15.46
C PRO A 161 -2.76 -0.79 -16.86
N ARG A 162 -4.06 -1.12 -16.93
CA ARG A 162 -4.81 -1.06 -18.21
C ARG A 162 -4.94 0.37 -18.74
N ASP A 163 -5.03 1.33 -17.82
CA ASP A 163 -5.00 2.76 -18.08
C ASP A 163 -3.86 3.34 -17.22
N PRO A 164 -2.91 4.11 -17.78
CA PRO A 164 -1.85 4.75 -17.00
C PRO A 164 -2.33 5.54 -15.77
N HIS A 165 -3.58 6.02 -15.78
CA HIS A 165 -4.24 6.70 -14.66
C HIS A 165 -4.63 5.77 -13.50
N ASP A 166 -4.74 4.47 -13.74
CA ASP A 166 -5.12 3.46 -12.75
C ASP A 166 -3.95 2.98 -11.89
N SER A 167 -2.71 3.21 -12.34
CA SER A 167 -1.52 2.90 -11.53
C SER A 167 -1.49 3.79 -10.29
N PRO A 168 -1.55 3.23 -9.07
CA PRO A 168 -1.57 4.03 -7.86
C PRO A 168 -0.22 4.71 -7.59
N ASP A 169 -0.26 5.98 -7.22
CA ASP A 169 0.92 6.73 -6.76
C ASP A 169 1.29 6.39 -5.31
N THR A 170 0.29 5.96 -4.53
CA THR A 170 0.50 5.41 -3.18
C THR A 170 -0.55 4.34 -2.89
N PHE A 171 -0.18 3.37 -2.07
CA PHE A 171 -1.14 2.47 -1.43
C PHE A 171 -1.49 3.02 -0.04
N SER A 172 -2.53 2.50 0.59
CA SER A 172 -2.84 2.72 2.01
C SER A 172 -3.48 1.47 2.58
N HIS A 173 -3.00 1.03 3.76
CA HIS A 173 -3.59 -0.07 4.50
C HIS A 173 -4.47 0.48 5.64
N PRO A 174 -5.74 0.05 5.77
CA PRO A 174 -6.73 0.68 6.67
C PRO A 174 -6.51 0.45 8.18
N ARG A 175 -5.38 -0.14 8.62
CA ARG A 175 -5.15 -0.48 10.05
C ARG A 175 -4.42 0.61 10.85
N GLY A 176 -4.08 1.75 10.26
CA GLY A 176 -3.56 2.90 11.01
C GLY A 176 -4.70 3.76 11.57
N LYS A 177 -4.97 3.71 12.87
CA LYS A 177 -5.72 4.79 13.55
C LYS A 177 -4.85 6.04 13.50
N GLN A 178 -5.11 6.93 12.55
CA GLN A 178 -4.47 8.25 12.54
C GLN A 178 -5.49 9.31 12.13
N VAL A 179 -5.76 10.22 13.06
CA VAL A 179 -6.54 11.43 12.82
C VAL A 179 -5.61 12.40 12.08
N LEU A 180 -5.96 12.79 10.85
CA LEU A 180 -5.25 13.86 10.13
C LEU A 180 -5.43 15.15 10.95
N SER A 181 -4.35 15.69 11.53
CA SER A 181 -4.41 16.93 12.30
C SER A 181 -5.02 18.05 11.43
N GLY A 182 -6.10 18.67 11.91
CA GLY A 182 -6.86 19.72 11.21
C GLY A 182 -8.07 19.24 10.42
N TRP A 183 -8.25 17.93 10.21
CA TRP A 183 -9.46 17.38 9.60
C TRP A 183 -10.40 16.90 10.70
N LYS A 184 -11.54 17.58 10.88
CA LYS A 184 -12.62 17.08 11.75
C LYS A 184 -13.17 15.80 11.12
N SER A 185 -12.86 14.65 11.72
CA SER A 185 -13.48 13.39 11.31
C SER A 185 -14.97 13.46 11.60
N ARG A 186 -15.81 13.56 10.58
CA ARG A 186 -17.24 13.32 10.72
C ARG A 186 -17.47 11.81 10.69
N ARG A 187 -18.17 11.26 11.68
CA ARG A 187 -18.72 9.91 11.56
C ARG A 187 -19.63 9.91 10.33
N VAL A 188 -19.21 9.23 9.27
CA VAL A 188 -20.14 8.83 8.23
C VAL A 188 -20.95 7.69 8.85
N ASN A 189 -22.23 7.96 9.11
CA ASN A 189 -23.12 6.91 9.60
C ASN A 189 -23.25 5.87 8.48
N ARG A 190 -22.65 4.69 8.70
CA ARG A 190 -22.51 3.64 7.68
C ARG A 190 -23.88 3.10 7.21
N TYR A 191 -24.95 3.44 7.92
CA TYR A 191 -26.34 3.01 7.72
C TYR A 191 -27.23 4.01 6.95
N LEU A 192 -26.70 5.14 6.45
CA LEU A 192 -27.55 6.19 5.84
C LEU A 192 -27.46 6.34 4.32
N ASN A 193 -26.92 5.37 3.59
CA ASN A 193 -27.03 5.36 2.14
C ASN A 193 -28.33 4.64 1.74
N LYS A 194 -29.41 5.41 1.57
CA LYS A 194 -30.59 4.97 0.83
C LYS A 194 -30.33 5.11 -0.67
N THR A 195 -30.75 4.13 -1.46
CA THR A 195 -30.95 4.27 -2.91
C THR A 195 -32.03 5.31 -3.21
N ARG A 196 -32.22 5.65 -4.50
CA ARG A 196 -33.31 6.54 -4.96
C ARG A 196 -34.71 5.98 -4.66
N ASP A 197 -34.82 4.67 -4.42
CA ASP A 197 -36.05 3.96 -4.04
C ASP A 197 -36.20 3.72 -2.51
N GLY A 198 -35.24 4.16 -1.70
CA GLY A 198 -35.33 4.07 -0.24
C GLY A 198 -34.81 2.77 0.39
N SER A 199 -34.34 1.79 -0.40
CA SER A 199 -33.71 0.57 0.13
C SER A 199 -32.32 0.84 0.74
N MET A 200 -32.01 0.14 1.84
CA MET A 200 -30.72 0.23 2.54
C MET A 200 -29.71 -0.76 1.96
N TYR A 201 -28.44 -0.37 1.85
CA TYR A 201 -27.36 -1.34 1.69
C TYR A 201 -27.11 -2.06 3.02
N ASP A 202 -27.48 -3.33 3.12
CA ASP A 202 -27.08 -4.17 4.26
C ASP A 202 -25.64 -4.68 4.07
N ILE A 203 -24.71 -4.12 4.84
CA ILE A 203 -23.43 -4.77 5.13
C ILE A 203 -23.56 -5.43 6.50
N ALA A 204 -24.05 -6.67 6.51
CA ALA A 204 -24.19 -7.45 7.73
C ALA A 204 -22.83 -7.89 8.27
N HIS A 205 -22.54 -7.57 9.53
CA HIS A 205 -21.50 -8.22 10.32
C HIS A 205 -22.18 -9.12 11.36
N LYS A 206 -22.09 -10.45 11.21
CA LYS A 206 -22.52 -11.40 12.25
C LYS A 206 -21.47 -11.41 13.37
N THR A 207 -21.91 -11.19 14.60
CA THR A 207 -21.10 -10.82 15.78
C THR A 207 -20.79 -11.97 16.74
N SER A 208 -20.79 -13.24 16.31
CA SER A 208 -20.42 -14.34 17.22
C SER A 208 -18.91 -14.59 17.25
N TRP A 209 -18.34 -14.63 18.45
CA TRP A 209 -16.91 -14.84 18.71
C TRP A 209 -16.36 -16.16 18.14
N ARG A 210 -17.21 -17.19 17.96
CA ARG A 210 -16.85 -18.45 17.29
C ARG A 210 -16.64 -18.34 15.76
N GLN A 211 -16.95 -17.20 15.14
CA GLN A 211 -16.76 -16.95 13.70
C GLN A 211 -15.53 -16.07 13.37
N TRP A 212 -14.66 -15.79 14.36
CA TRP A 212 -13.40 -15.07 14.13
C TRP A 212 -12.33 -15.91 13.41
N VAL A 213 -12.54 -17.23 13.30
CA VAL A 213 -11.85 -18.03 12.30
C VAL A 213 -12.39 -17.56 10.95
N TYR A 214 -11.59 -16.77 10.22
CA TYR A 214 -11.84 -16.38 8.84
C TYR A 214 -12.38 -17.61 8.07
N PRO A 215 -13.70 -17.73 7.81
CA PRO A 215 -14.21 -18.91 7.18
C PRO A 215 -13.68 -18.86 5.75
N GLY A 216 -12.82 -19.81 5.38
CA GLY A 216 -12.06 -19.74 4.12
C GLY A 216 -12.92 -19.64 2.86
N THR A 217 -14.23 -19.90 3.00
CA THR A 217 -15.22 -19.93 1.94
C THR A 217 -15.97 -18.61 1.69
N ARG A 218 -15.63 -17.45 2.30
CA ARG A 218 -16.62 -16.33 2.35
C ARG A 218 -16.22 -14.88 2.07
N THR A 219 -15.02 -14.54 1.63
CA THR A 219 -14.74 -13.11 1.38
C THR A 219 -14.49 -12.82 -0.09
N ARG A 220 -15.44 -12.10 -0.71
CA ARG A 220 -15.13 -11.28 -1.87
C ARG A 220 -14.11 -10.25 -1.45
N GLU A 221 -13.01 -10.18 -2.17
CA GLU A 221 -11.96 -9.21 -1.89
C GLU A 221 -12.03 -8.11 -2.93
N TYR A 222 -12.27 -6.91 -2.41
CA TYR A 222 -12.29 -5.70 -3.20
C TYR A 222 -11.04 -4.90 -2.95
N PHE A 223 -10.57 -4.31 -4.03
CA PHE A 223 -9.56 -3.29 -4.03
C PHE A 223 -10.20 -2.01 -4.55
N LEU A 224 -9.80 -0.86 -4.02
CA LEU A 224 -10.32 0.42 -4.46
C LEU A 224 -9.16 1.29 -4.94
N THR A 225 -9.32 1.98 -6.05
CA THR A 225 -8.50 3.13 -6.37
C THR A 225 -9.33 4.41 -6.23
N ILE A 226 -8.76 5.40 -5.55
CA ILE A 226 -9.33 6.73 -5.40
C ILE A 226 -8.39 7.71 -6.10
N THR A 227 -8.90 8.34 -7.14
CA THR A 227 -8.17 9.32 -7.94
C THR A 227 -8.62 10.73 -7.55
N PHE A 228 -7.66 11.65 -7.48
CA PHE A 228 -7.89 13.05 -7.13
C PHE A 228 -7.31 13.95 -8.22
N SER A 229 -8.10 14.90 -8.67
CA SER A 229 -7.68 15.96 -9.60
C SER A 229 -8.36 17.28 -9.25
N ARG A 230 -7.78 18.41 -9.66
CA ARG A 230 -8.36 19.73 -9.45
C ARG A 230 -9.31 20.09 -10.59
N HIS A 231 -10.50 20.56 -10.27
CA HIS A 231 -11.53 20.95 -11.22
C HIS A 231 -11.37 22.42 -11.65
N GLY A 232 -10.75 22.64 -12.82
CA GLY A 232 -10.49 23.99 -13.32
C GLY A 232 -9.49 24.79 -12.46
N HIS A 233 -9.45 26.11 -12.62
CA HIS A 233 -8.55 26.98 -11.86
C HIS A 233 -9.01 27.23 -10.41
N GLY A 234 -10.23 26.85 -10.05
CA GLY A 234 -10.79 27.01 -8.71
C GLY A 234 -10.31 25.98 -7.68
N SER A 235 -10.91 26.03 -6.49
CA SER A 235 -10.58 25.15 -5.35
C SER A 235 -11.22 23.75 -5.42
N GLY A 236 -12.12 23.50 -6.38
CA GLY A 236 -12.88 22.25 -6.45
C GLY A 236 -11.99 21.03 -6.69
N ILE A 237 -12.26 19.93 -5.97
CA ILE A 237 -11.59 18.65 -6.18
C ILE A 237 -12.55 17.68 -6.85
N ARG A 238 -12.12 17.07 -7.95
CA ARG A 238 -12.79 15.93 -8.57
C ARG A 238 -12.18 14.65 -8.00
N MET A 239 -13.03 13.86 -7.35
CA MET A 239 -12.69 12.54 -6.83
C MET A 239 -13.37 11.47 -7.70
N THR A 240 -12.63 10.46 -8.14
CA THR A 240 -13.21 9.27 -8.77
C THR A 240 -12.76 8.01 -8.05
N VAL A 241 -13.72 7.19 -7.66
CA VAL A 241 -13.48 5.90 -7.01
C VAL A 241 -13.74 4.80 -8.03
N LYS A 242 -12.78 3.89 -8.20
CA LYS A 242 -12.94 2.64 -8.95
C LYS A 242 -12.80 1.47 -7.98
N GLY A 243 -13.77 0.55 -8.03
CA GLY A 243 -13.69 -0.73 -7.33
C GLY A 243 -13.23 -1.85 -8.26
N TRP A 244 -12.40 -2.73 -7.74
CA TRP A 244 -11.82 -3.87 -8.43
C TRP A 244 -12.13 -5.12 -7.62
N LEU A 245 -12.86 -6.07 -8.21
CA LEU A 245 -13.05 -7.39 -7.63
C LEU A 245 -11.79 -8.21 -7.89
N VAL A 246 -11.02 -8.48 -6.85
CA VAL A 246 -9.76 -9.23 -6.93
C VAL A 246 -10.00 -10.72 -6.75
N ARG A 247 -10.96 -11.07 -5.89
CA ARG A 247 -11.38 -12.44 -5.62
C ARG A 247 -12.88 -12.47 -5.42
N ASP A 248 -13.57 -13.38 -6.10
CA ASP A 248 -14.94 -13.72 -5.79
C ASP A 248 -14.97 -14.96 -4.89
N VAL A 249 -16.13 -15.23 -4.31
CA VAL A 249 -16.31 -16.39 -3.42
C VAL A 249 -15.95 -17.66 -4.20
N ASP A 250 -15.01 -18.44 -3.66
CA ASP A 250 -14.68 -19.78 -4.17
C ASP A 250 -15.88 -20.70 -3.87
N LEU A 251 -16.94 -20.60 -4.70
CA LEU A 251 -18.16 -21.41 -4.54
C LEU A 251 -17.99 -22.84 -5.08
N ASP A 252 -16.89 -23.13 -5.77
CA ASP A 252 -16.57 -24.45 -6.29
C ASP A 252 -15.07 -24.55 -6.58
N GLU A 253 -14.34 -25.47 -5.93
CA GLU A 253 -12.89 -25.64 -6.11
C GLU A 253 -12.51 -25.91 -7.58
N ARG A 254 -13.47 -26.35 -8.39
CA ARG A 254 -13.31 -26.70 -9.81
C ARG A 254 -13.35 -25.51 -10.76
N ARG A 255 -13.68 -24.29 -10.32
CA ARG A 255 -13.74 -23.09 -11.17
C ARG A 255 -12.95 -21.92 -10.60
N LYS A 256 -11.63 -22.10 -10.49
CA LYS A 256 -10.67 -21.01 -10.23
C LYS A 256 -10.54 -20.09 -11.46
N ARG A 257 -11.57 -19.32 -11.80
CA ARG A 257 -11.48 -18.26 -12.81
C ARG A 257 -10.87 -17.01 -12.16
N ILE A 258 -9.76 -16.52 -12.71
CA ILE A 258 -9.27 -15.16 -12.45
C ILE A 258 -10.33 -14.22 -13.02
N LEU A 259 -11.11 -13.59 -12.15
CA LEU A 259 -12.33 -12.89 -12.55
C LEU A 259 -12.06 -11.53 -13.19
N THR A 260 -12.93 -11.27 -14.15
CA THR A 260 -13.03 -10.10 -15.00
C THR A 260 -13.37 -8.84 -14.19
N GLN A 261 -12.72 -7.72 -14.51
CA GLN A 261 -12.97 -6.42 -13.89
C GLN A 261 -14.44 -6.01 -14.02
N ARG A 262 -15.11 -5.77 -12.90
CA ARG A 262 -16.35 -4.96 -12.86
C ARG A 262 -16.02 -3.61 -12.29
N ALA A 263 -15.78 -2.64 -13.17
CA ALA A 263 -15.51 -1.25 -12.78
C ALA A 263 -16.83 -0.55 -12.45
N PHE A 264 -17.05 -0.21 -11.18
CA PHE A 264 -18.05 0.78 -10.79
C PHE A 264 -17.37 2.14 -10.72
N ARG A 265 -17.89 3.13 -11.47
CA ARG A 265 -17.36 4.50 -11.49
C ARG A 265 -18.30 5.42 -10.74
N PHE A 266 -17.84 5.96 -9.62
CA PHE A 266 -18.51 7.05 -8.92
C PHE A 266 -17.65 8.32 -9.02
N SER A 267 -18.23 9.40 -9.51
CA SER A 267 -17.59 10.72 -9.59
C SER A 267 -18.42 11.72 -8.79
N ARG A 268 -17.76 12.45 -7.88
CA ARG A 268 -18.40 13.53 -7.12
C ARG A 268 -17.47 14.74 -7.08
N LYS A 269 -18.05 15.92 -7.30
CA LYS A 269 -17.38 17.20 -7.04
C LYS A 269 -17.39 17.44 -5.52
N LEU A 270 -16.20 17.57 -4.94
CA LEU A 270 -16.04 18.03 -3.57
C LEU A 270 -15.88 19.56 -3.65
N THR A 271 -16.84 20.27 -3.09
CA THR A 271 -16.85 21.73 -2.94
C THR A 271 -16.21 22.12 -1.62
#